data_AF-A0A0D2Y7P2-F1
#
_entry.id   AF-A0A0D2Y7P2-F1
#
_cell.length_a   1.000
_cell.length_b   1.000
_cell.length_c   1.000
_cell.angle_alpha   90.00
_cell.angle_beta   90.00
_cell.angle_gamma   90.00
#
_symmetry.space_group_name_H-M   'P 1'
#
loop_
_entity.id
_entity.type
_entity.pdbx_description
1 polymer ?
#
loop_
_entity_poly.entity_id
_entity_poly.type
_entity_poly.pdbx_seq_one_letter_code
_entity_poly.pdbx_strand_id
1 'polypeptide(L)'
;MRLHRLSCRGATAPAILGVRCSYGINGALLRHQVDLETWTAHYTGSEPDSKQQALADKEFFASRERSPKPVVLGLDKADHAVRYALDAGLIDAGWIEGLEIKDPSPDLRKALQGVSLIIYAGGVSYLSSRAFARIIAAVGRSSNLWVASTVIGTPSYEEIATELTEHGLVTERLPGVVLR
;
A
#
# COMPACT_ATOMS: atom_id res chain seq x y z
N MET A 1 -3.84 -18.65 19.77
CA MET A 1 -4.15 -18.14 18.42
C MET A 1 -3.32 -18.93 17.41
N ARG A 2 -3.93 -19.88 16.67
CA ARG A 2 -3.21 -20.69 15.67
C ARG A 2 -3.19 -19.91 14.36
N LEU A 3 -2.01 -19.43 13.95
CA LEU A 3 -1.83 -18.90 12.59
C LEU A 3 -1.91 -20.06 11.60
N HIS A 4 -2.92 -20.08 10.75
CA HIS A 4 -2.98 -20.98 9.61
C HIS A 4 -2.29 -20.32 8.42
N ARG A 5 -1.19 -20.93 7.94
CA ARG A 5 -0.53 -20.55 6.70
C ARG A 5 -1.36 -21.07 5.53
N LEU A 6 -2.14 -20.21 4.89
CA LEU A 6 -2.79 -20.53 3.63
C LEU A 6 -1.71 -20.57 2.54
N SER A 7 -1.35 -21.75 2.06
CA SER A 7 -0.50 -21.91 0.88
C SER A 7 -1.38 -22.05 -0.36
N CYS A 8 -1.44 -21.01 -1.19
CA CYS A 8 -1.96 -21.13 -2.55
C CYS A 8 -0.83 -21.67 -3.45
N ARG A 9 -0.86 -22.95 -3.81
CA ARG A 9 0.00 -23.49 -4.87
C ARG A 9 -0.66 -23.15 -6.22
N GLY A 10 0.01 -22.35 -7.04
CA GLY A 10 -0.32 -22.19 -8.47
C GLY A 10 -0.78 -20.81 -8.94
N ALA A 11 -0.93 -19.81 -8.06
CA ALA A 11 -1.17 -18.43 -8.47
C ALA A 11 0.15 -17.66 -8.54
N THR A 12 0.30 -16.77 -9.52
CA THR A 12 1.29 -15.68 -9.49
C THR A 12 1.38 -15.11 -8.08
N ALA A 13 2.59 -14.88 -7.56
CA ALA A 13 2.78 -14.43 -6.18
C ALA A 13 1.81 -13.27 -5.87
N PRO A 14 0.91 -13.41 -4.87
CA PRO A 14 -0.12 -12.42 -4.62
C PRO A 14 0.51 -11.04 -4.38
N ALA A 15 -0.02 -10.02 -5.04
CA ALA A 15 0.48 -8.65 -4.92
C ALA A 15 -0.19 -7.90 -3.76
N ILE A 16 0.57 -6.97 -3.17
CA ILE A 16 0.11 -6.05 -2.15
C ILE A 16 -0.08 -4.67 -2.79
N LEU A 17 -1.26 -4.08 -2.70
CA LEU A 17 -1.51 -2.72 -3.16
C LEU A 17 -1.41 -1.72 -2.00
N GLY A 18 -0.50 -0.76 -2.11
CA GLY A 18 -0.51 0.45 -1.27
C GLY A 18 -1.39 1.52 -1.91
N VAL A 19 -2.55 1.80 -1.31
CA VAL A 19 -3.44 2.89 -1.74
C VAL A 19 -2.99 4.19 -1.09
N ARG A 20 -2.91 5.27 -1.87
CA ARG A 20 -2.29 6.53 -1.48
C ARG A 20 -0.87 6.27 -0.97
N CYS A 21 -0.09 5.59 -1.81
CA CYS A 21 1.19 5.03 -1.42
C CYS A 21 2.23 6.08 -1.01
N SER A 22 2.00 7.36 -1.32
CA SER A 22 2.95 8.44 -1.06
C SER A 22 4.33 8.05 -1.63
N TYR A 23 5.41 8.37 -0.91
CA TYR A 23 6.78 8.01 -1.24
C TYR A 23 7.13 6.52 -1.00
N GLY A 24 6.13 5.63 -0.82
CA GLY A 24 6.34 4.18 -0.79
C GLY A 24 6.73 3.59 0.58
N ILE A 25 6.39 4.25 1.69
CA ILE A 25 6.80 3.82 3.05
C ILE A 25 6.43 2.37 3.38
N ASN A 26 5.22 1.95 3.04
CA ASN A 26 4.78 0.56 3.25
C ASN A 26 5.59 -0.42 2.42
N GLY A 27 5.90 -0.06 1.17
CA GLY A 27 6.69 -0.89 0.27
C GLY A 27 8.10 -1.11 0.82
N ALA A 28 8.71 -0.05 1.35
CA ALA A 28 10.02 -0.13 1.98
C ALA A 28 10.03 -1.03 3.24
N LEU A 29 9.06 -0.86 4.15
CA LEU A 29 8.95 -1.70 5.36
C LEU A 29 8.64 -3.18 5.04
N LEU A 30 7.99 -3.46 3.91
CA LEU A 30 7.66 -4.81 3.47
C LEU A 30 8.80 -5.48 2.70
N ARG A 31 9.54 -4.73 1.90
CA ARG A 31 10.55 -5.24 0.97
C ARG A 31 11.98 -5.15 1.48
N HIS A 32 12.24 -4.35 2.50
CA HIS A 32 13.60 -4.09 2.99
C HIS A 32 13.73 -4.38 4.48
N GLN A 33 14.93 -4.76 4.91
CA GLN A 33 15.31 -4.99 6.30
C GLN A 33 15.57 -3.64 6.99
N VAL A 34 14.51 -2.83 7.08
CA VAL A 34 14.50 -1.49 7.67
C VAL A 34 13.32 -1.42 8.63
N ASP A 35 13.59 -1.02 9.87
CA ASP A 35 12.56 -0.59 10.83
C ASP A 35 12.44 0.94 10.82
N LEU A 36 11.43 1.45 11.53
CA LEU A 36 11.18 2.90 11.56
C LEU A 36 12.33 3.68 12.20
N GLU A 37 13.02 3.11 13.19
CA GLU A 37 14.16 3.77 13.84
C GLU A 37 15.34 3.93 12.87
N THR A 38 15.72 2.84 12.20
CA THR A 38 16.78 2.84 11.18
C THR A 38 16.43 3.76 10.03
N TRP A 39 15.16 3.78 9.62
CA TRP A 39 14.67 4.71 8.61
C TRP A 39 14.86 6.15 9.09
N THR A 40 14.32 6.52 10.24
CA THR A 40 14.41 7.89 10.75
C THR A 40 15.86 8.34 10.87
N ALA A 41 16.75 7.47 11.37
CA ALA A 41 18.19 7.76 11.47
C ALA A 41 18.83 8.08 10.10
N HIS A 42 18.40 7.44 9.02
CA HIS A 42 18.89 7.71 7.65
C HIS A 42 18.60 9.15 7.19
N TYR A 43 17.60 9.81 7.76
CA TYR A 43 17.26 11.21 7.47
C TYR A 43 17.73 12.19 8.56
N THR A 44 18.46 11.72 9.57
CA THR A 44 19.07 12.63 10.57
C THR A 44 20.45 13.09 10.08
N GLY A 45 20.62 14.40 9.86
CA GLY A 45 21.89 14.97 9.39
C GLY A 45 21.71 16.27 8.60
N SER A 46 22.71 16.60 7.77
CA SER A 46 22.58 17.67 6.78
C SER A 46 21.44 17.37 5.81
N GLU A 47 20.72 18.38 5.34
CA GLU A 47 19.66 18.26 4.33
C GLU A 47 20.29 18.29 2.92
N PRO A 48 20.64 17.14 2.30
CA PRO A 48 21.11 17.14 0.93
C PRO A 48 20.02 17.64 -0.01
N ASP A 49 20.41 18.05 -1.22
CA ASP A 49 19.40 18.35 -2.23
C ASP A 49 18.54 17.10 -2.52
N SER A 50 17.31 17.30 -2.98
CA SER A 50 16.35 16.21 -3.16
C SER A 50 16.80 15.12 -4.13
N LYS A 51 17.68 15.43 -5.10
CA LYS A 51 18.22 14.43 -6.04
C LYS A 51 19.31 13.60 -5.38
N GLN A 52 20.18 14.24 -4.62
CA GLN A 52 21.18 13.55 -3.80
C GLN A 52 20.51 12.63 -2.78
N GLN A 53 19.45 13.10 -2.11
CA GLN A 53 18.67 12.25 -1.20
C GLN A 53 18.07 11.05 -1.93
N ALA A 54 17.44 11.25 -3.08
CA ALA A 54 16.83 10.14 -3.84
C ALA A 54 17.87 9.09 -4.27
N LEU A 55 19.09 9.51 -4.60
CA LEU A 55 20.18 8.59 -4.93
C LEU A 55 20.66 7.82 -3.68
N ALA A 56 20.87 8.51 -2.56
CA ALA A 56 21.25 7.91 -1.30
C ALA A 56 20.19 6.91 -0.81
N ASP A 57 18.91 7.24 -0.97
CA ASP A 57 17.79 6.36 -0.61
C ASP A 57 17.79 5.09 -1.45
N LYS A 58 17.99 5.21 -2.77
CA LYS A 58 18.08 4.05 -3.66
C LYS A 58 19.19 3.09 -3.20
N GLU A 59 20.37 3.59 -2.88
CA GLU A 59 21.50 2.77 -2.39
C GLU A 59 21.21 2.18 -1.00
N PHE A 60 20.63 2.98 -0.11
CA PHE A 60 20.25 2.58 1.24
C PHE A 60 19.26 1.41 1.24
N PHE A 61 18.21 1.47 0.41
CA PHE A 61 17.21 0.43 0.31
C PHE A 61 17.71 -0.79 -0.47
N ALA A 62 18.44 -0.59 -1.57
CA ALA A 62 19.00 -1.70 -2.35
C ALA A 62 19.93 -2.60 -1.53
N SER A 63 20.74 -2.02 -0.64
CA SER A 63 21.63 -2.77 0.26
C SER A 63 20.91 -3.54 1.38
N ARG A 64 19.60 -3.34 1.55
CA ARG A 64 18.78 -3.93 2.63
C ARG A 64 17.63 -4.77 2.11
N GLU A 65 17.63 -5.11 0.83
CA GLU A 65 16.54 -5.85 0.24
C GLU A 65 16.31 -7.21 0.93
N ARG A 66 15.04 -7.56 1.16
CA ARG A 66 14.64 -8.87 1.70
C ARG A 66 14.64 -9.92 0.59
N SER A 67 14.98 -11.15 0.96
CA SER A 67 14.80 -12.31 0.10
C SER A 67 14.17 -13.47 0.89
N PRO A 68 12.97 -13.95 0.52
CA PRO A 68 12.09 -13.40 -0.51
C PRO A 68 11.44 -12.07 -0.10
N LYS A 69 11.13 -11.21 -1.07
CA LYS A 69 10.32 -9.98 -0.89
C LYS A 69 8.95 -10.12 -1.56
N PRO A 70 7.88 -9.48 -1.02
CA PRO A 70 6.57 -9.48 -1.66
C PRO A 70 6.54 -8.55 -2.88
N VAL A 71 5.60 -8.79 -3.80
CA VAL A 71 5.27 -7.85 -4.88
C VAL A 71 4.43 -6.72 -4.29
N VAL A 72 4.88 -5.47 -4.46
CA VAL A 72 4.19 -4.28 -3.96
C VAL A 72 3.86 -3.34 -5.11
N LEU A 73 2.58 -2.96 -5.20
CA LEU A 73 2.03 -2.04 -6.18
C LEU A 73 1.68 -0.73 -5.49
N GLY A 74 2.01 0.41 -6.10
CA GLY A 74 1.68 1.74 -5.60
C GLY A 74 0.55 2.40 -6.38
N LEU A 75 -0.39 3.04 -5.69
CA LEU A 75 -1.41 3.90 -6.29
C LEU A 75 -1.44 5.24 -5.57
N ASP A 76 -1.19 6.33 -6.28
CA ASP A 76 -1.36 7.69 -5.76
C ASP A 76 -1.70 8.67 -6.89
N LYS A 77 -2.24 9.85 -6.57
CA LYS A 77 -2.37 10.95 -7.54
C LYS A 77 -1.08 11.77 -7.66
N ALA A 78 -0.21 11.70 -6.66
CA ALA A 78 1.03 12.45 -6.59
C ALA A 78 2.12 11.81 -7.46
N ASP A 79 2.24 12.31 -8.69
CA ASP A 79 3.21 11.85 -9.69
C ASP A 79 4.65 11.71 -9.15
N HIS A 80 5.16 12.76 -8.51
CA HIS A 80 6.51 12.78 -7.94
C HIS A 80 6.74 11.69 -6.89
N ALA A 81 5.72 11.34 -6.10
CA ALA A 81 5.83 10.37 -5.03
C ALA A 81 5.85 8.94 -5.58
N VAL A 82 5.01 8.64 -6.57
CA VAL A 82 5.00 7.33 -7.26
C VAL A 82 6.32 7.10 -8.00
N ARG A 83 6.82 8.12 -8.71
CA ARG A 83 8.11 8.03 -9.41
C ARG A 83 9.27 7.80 -8.44
N TYR A 84 9.33 8.57 -7.35
CA TYR A 84 10.34 8.34 -6.32
C TYR A 84 10.29 6.91 -5.78
N ALA A 85 9.10 6.39 -5.45
CA ALA A 85 8.97 5.05 -4.89
C ALA A 85 9.45 3.96 -5.86
N LEU A 86 9.25 4.15 -7.17
CA LEU A 86 9.80 3.28 -8.21
C LEU A 86 11.32 3.40 -8.29
N ASP A 87 11.84 4.63 -8.37
CA ASP A 87 13.27 4.91 -8.56
C ASP A 87 14.12 4.41 -7.38
N ALA A 88 13.59 4.53 -6.15
CA ALA A 88 14.20 4.02 -4.92
C ALA A 88 13.98 2.52 -4.70
N GLY A 89 13.25 1.82 -5.58
CA GLY A 89 13.02 0.37 -5.49
C GLY A 89 12.05 -0.06 -4.38
N LEU A 90 11.19 0.85 -3.93
CA LEU A 90 10.25 0.62 -2.83
C LEU A 90 8.96 -0.07 -3.28
N ILE A 91 8.63 0.01 -4.56
CA ILE A 91 7.49 -0.69 -5.18
C ILE A 91 7.92 -1.30 -6.52
N ASP A 92 7.22 -2.33 -6.99
CA ASP A 92 7.50 -2.98 -8.29
C ASP A 92 6.81 -2.28 -9.47
N ALA A 93 5.64 -1.69 -9.24
CA ALA A 93 4.89 -0.94 -10.23
C ALA A 93 4.01 0.12 -9.56
N GLY A 94 3.72 1.21 -10.27
CA GLY A 94 3.02 2.37 -9.73
C GLY A 94 2.05 3.00 -10.73
N TRP A 95 0.88 3.42 -10.25
CA TRP A 95 -0.14 4.12 -11.04
C TRP A 95 -0.40 5.51 -10.46
N ILE A 96 -0.39 6.49 -11.37
CA ILE A 96 -0.63 7.91 -11.05
C ILE A 96 -2.10 8.22 -11.37
N GLU A 97 -3.00 7.84 -10.48
CA GLU A 97 -4.45 7.93 -10.73
C GLU A 97 -5.22 8.46 -9.52
N GLY A 98 -6.20 9.32 -9.78
CA GLY A 98 -7.14 9.85 -8.79
C GLY A 98 -8.49 9.16 -8.88
N LEU A 99 -8.69 8.09 -8.11
CA LEU A 99 -9.92 7.29 -8.15
C LEU A 99 -11.14 7.95 -7.50
N GLU A 100 -10.98 9.15 -6.96
CA GLU A 100 -12.10 10.00 -6.51
C GLU A 100 -12.97 10.44 -7.69
N ILE A 101 -12.34 10.76 -8.81
CA ILE A 101 -13.01 11.41 -9.95
C ILE A 101 -13.23 10.47 -11.13
N LYS A 102 -12.40 9.44 -11.27
CA LYS A 102 -12.39 8.55 -12.44
C LYS A 102 -12.30 7.09 -12.01
N ASP A 103 -12.85 6.22 -12.86
CA ASP A 103 -12.65 4.78 -12.72
C ASP A 103 -11.19 4.42 -13.04
N PRO A 104 -10.66 3.31 -12.49
CA PRO A 104 -9.28 2.89 -12.76
C PRO A 104 -9.02 2.74 -14.26
N SER A 105 -7.81 3.00 -14.71
CA SER A 105 -7.42 2.73 -16.09
C SER A 105 -7.51 1.24 -16.43
N PRO A 106 -7.56 0.84 -17.72
CA PRO A 106 -7.49 -0.57 -18.10
C PRO A 106 -6.24 -1.29 -17.55
N ASP A 107 -5.12 -0.58 -17.48
CA ASP A 107 -3.86 -1.12 -16.98
C ASP A 107 -3.91 -1.35 -15.46
N LEU A 108 -4.40 -0.36 -14.70
CA LEU A 108 -4.62 -0.51 -13.26
C LEU A 108 -5.63 -1.64 -12.97
N ARG A 109 -6.75 -1.72 -13.71
CA ARG A 109 -7.71 -2.83 -13.56
C ARG A 109 -7.05 -4.19 -13.72
N LYS A 110 -6.20 -4.35 -14.74
CA LYS A 110 -5.48 -5.61 -14.97
C LYS A 110 -4.54 -5.94 -13.80
N ALA A 111 -3.82 -4.95 -13.28
CA ALA A 111 -2.94 -5.16 -12.13
C ALA A 111 -3.69 -5.56 -10.86
N LEU A 112 -4.87 -4.98 -10.62
CA LEU A 112 -5.68 -5.23 -9.43
C LEU A 112 -6.22 -6.67 -9.34
N GLN A 113 -6.38 -7.38 -10.46
CA GLN A 113 -6.82 -8.79 -10.44
C GLN A 113 -5.86 -9.72 -9.68
N GLY A 114 -4.57 -9.37 -9.63
CA GLY A 114 -3.52 -10.10 -8.92
C GLY A 114 -3.37 -9.74 -7.45
N VAL A 115 -4.11 -8.74 -6.96
CA VAL A 115 -3.98 -8.25 -5.57
C VAL A 115 -4.70 -9.19 -4.60
N SER A 116 -4.07 -9.45 -3.45
CA SER A 116 -4.71 -10.16 -2.33
C SER A 116 -4.68 -9.38 -1.02
N LEU A 117 -3.93 -8.28 -0.96
CA LEU A 117 -3.88 -7.40 0.20
C LEU A 117 -3.86 -5.95 -0.26
N ILE A 118 -4.78 -5.16 0.26
CA ILE A 118 -4.78 -3.70 0.15
C ILE A 118 -4.33 -3.13 1.49
N ILE A 119 -3.32 -2.27 1.46
CA ILE A 119 -2.89 -1.47 2.59
C ILE A 119 -3.28 -0.02 2.33
N TYR A 120 -4.04 0.55 3.25
CA TYR A 120 -4.38 1.96 3.25
C TYR A 120 -3.99 2.60 4.58
N ALA A 121 -2.80 3.21 4.60
CA ALA A 121 -2.16 3.74 5.80
C ALA A 121 -2.26 5.27 5.94
N GLY A 122 -2.97 5.95 5.03
CA GLY A 122 -3.04 7.42 4.97
C GLY A 122 -4.12 8.06 5.83
N GLY A 123 -4.88 7.26 6.60
CA GLY A 123 -6.07 7.72 7.33
C GLY A 123 -7.31 7.83 6.42
N VAL A 124 -8.41 7.19 6.82
CA VAL A 124 -9.70 7.21 6.07
C VAL A 124 -10.35 8.55 5.79
N SER A 125 -9.88 9.63 6.38
CA SER A 125 -10.34 10.98 6.06
C SER A 125 -10.06 11.44 4.63
N TYR A 126 -9.24 10.72 3.86
CA TYR A 126 -8.72 11.22 2.57
C TYR A 126 -9.07 10.37 1.34
N LEU A 127 -9.88 9.33 1.51
CA LEU A 127 -10.33 8.47 0.41
C LEU A 127 -11.82 8.17 0.59
N SER A 128 -12.64 8.52 -0.41
CA SER A 128 -14.07 8.28 -0.35
C SER A 128 -14.40 6.78 -0.44
N SER A 129 -15.55 6.38 0.12
CA SER A 129 -16.14 5.06 -0.08
C SER A 129 -16.22 4.71 -1.57
N ARG A 130 -16.61 5.68 -2.42
CA ARG A 130 -16.66 5.52 -3.88
C ARG A 130 -15.31 5.18 -4.51
N ALA A 131 -14.24 5.85 -4.11
CA ALA A 131 -12.90 5.53 -4.62
C ALA A 131 -12.47 4.12 -4.17
N PHE A 132 -12.84 3.74 -2.95
CA PHE A 132 -12.60 2.39 -2.42
C PHE A 132 -13.38 1.32 -3.19
N ALA A 133 -14.68 1.55 -3.43
CA ALA A 133 -15.56 0.70 -4.24
C ALA A 133 -14.96 0.37 -5.61
N ARG A 134 -14.44 1.41 -6.30
CA ARG A 134 -13.78 1.27 -7.60
C ARG A 134 -12.57 0.34 -7.57
N ILE A 135 -11.80 0.37 -6.48
CA ILE A 135 -10.65 -0.52 -6.29
C ILE A 135 -11.14 -1.95 -6.08
N ILE A 136 -12.07 -2.16 -5.15
CA ILE A 136 -12.57 -3.49 -4.80
C ILE A 136 -13.26 -4.16 -6.00
N ALA A 137 -14.10 -3.42 -6.72
CA ALA A 137 -14.72 -3.88 -7.95
C ALA A 137 -13.68 -4.31 -9.01
N ALA A 138 -12.57 -3.58 -9.13
CA ALA A 138 -11.51 -3.91 -10.08
C ALA A 138 -10.64 -5.12 -9.67
N VAL A 139 -10.54 -5.43 -8.37
CA VAL A 139 -9.95 -6.71 -7.91
C VAL A 139 -10.79 -7.89 -8.40
N GLY A 140 -12.11 -7.73 -8.46
CA GLY A 140 -13.06 -8.68 -9.07
C GLY A 140 -13.25 -10.00 -8.31
N ARG A 141 -12.58 -10.19 -7.16
CA ARG A 141 -12.73 -11.34 -6.25
C ARG A 141 -12.52 -10.93 -4.80
N SER A 142 -13.51 -11.17 -3.95
CA SER A 142 -13.43 -10.84 -2.51
C SER A 142 -12.99 -12.01 -1.63
N SER A 143 -13.14 -13.26 -2.09
CA SER A 143 -12.91 -14.46 -1.27
C SER A 143 -11.49 -14.63 -0.69
N ASN A 144 -10.49 -13.94 -1.26
CA ASN A 144 -9.09 -13.98 -0.83
C ASN A 144 -8.47 -12.59 -0.68
N LEU A 145 -9.30 -11.54 -0.62
CA LEU A 145 -8.84 -10.17 -0.47
C LEU A 145 -8.81 -9.77 1.00
N TRP A 146 -7.68 -9.25 1.44
CA TRP A 146 -7.55 -8.60 2.75
C TRP A 146 -7.42 -7.09 2.57
N VAL A 147 -7.99 -6.35 3.51
CA VAL A 147 -7.84 -4.89 3.60
C VAL A 147 -7.32 -4.55 4.98
N ALA A 148 -6.14 -3.94 5.03
CA ALA A 148 -5.57 -3.35 6.22
C ALA A 148 -5.65 -1.83 6.11
N SER A 149 -6.50 -1.22 6.93
CA SER A 149 -6.69 0.24 6.92
C SER A 149 -6.41 0.83 8.28
N THR A 150 -5.83 2.04 8.27
CA THR A 150 -5.59 2.83 9.48
C THR A 150 -6.53 4.03 9.46
N VAL A 151 -7.03 4.38 10.65
CA VAL A 151 -7.88 5.56 10.87
C VAL A 151 -7.06 6.56 11.65
N ILE A 152 -6.88 7.77 11.11
CA ILE A 152 -6.20 8.87 11.79
C ILE A 152 -7.28 9.89 12.19
N GLY A 153 -7.35 10.21 13.48
CA GLY A 153 -8.31 11.16 14.04
C GLY A 153 -9.67 10.55 14.40
N THR A 154 -10.73 11.35 14.29
CA THR A 154 -12.12 10.99 14.60
C THR A 154 -13.04 10.58 13.43
N PRO A 155 -12.61 10.49 12.14
CA PRO A 155 -13.54 10.16 11.07
C PRO A 155 -14.05 8.72 11.22
N SER A 156 -15.34 8.53 10.93
CA SER A 156 -15.97 7.20 10.94
C SER A 156 -15.44 6.35 9.79
N TYR A 157 -15.13 5.08 10.08
CA TYR A 157 -14.78 4.07 9.07
C TYR A 157 -16.04 3.38 8.49
N GLU A 158 -17.23 3.72 8.98
CA GLU A 158 -18.47 2.98 8.71
C GLU A 158 -18.86 2.97 7.23
N GLU A 159 -18.67 4.07 6.50
CA GLU A 159 -19.00 4.12 5.07
C GLU A 159 -18.13 3.14 4.27
N ILE A 160 -16.83 3.06 4.60
CA ILE A 160 -15.92 2.10 3.95
C ILE A 160 -16.24 0.67 4.40
N ALA A 161 -16.56 0.46 5.68
CA ALA A 161 -16.97 -0.86 6.18
C ALA A 161 -18.25 -1.37 5.50
N THR A 162 -19.19 -0.46 5.23
CA THR A 162 -20.45 -0.76 4.54
C THR A 162 -20.16 -1.17 3.10
N GLU A 163 -19.37 -0.37 2.38
CA GLU A 163 -18.91 -0.68 1.02
C GLU A 163 -18.18 -2.04 0.95
N LEU A 164 -17.26 -2.30 1.90
CA LEU A 164 -16.58 -3.58 2.02
C LEU A 164 -17.56 -4.74 2.18
N THR A 165 -18.62 -4.54 2.98
CA THR A 165 -19.67 -5.55 3.21
C THR A 165 -20.47 -5.81 1.93
N GLU A 166 -20.81 -4.78 1.15
CA GLU A 166 -21.49 -4.92 -0.14
C GLU A 166 -20.66 -5.76 -1.13
N HIS A 167 -19.34 -5.74 -1.00
CA HIS A 167 -18.40 -6.56 -1.76
C HIS A 167 -18.08 -7.92 -1.11
N GLY A 168 -18.74 -8.29 -0.01
CA GLY A 168 -18.59 -9.59 0.66
C GLY A 168 -17.38 -9.69 1.59
N LEU A 169 -16.77 -8.56 1.97
CA LEU A 169 -15.72 -8.51 2.99
C LEU A 169 -16.32 -8.25 4.38
N VAL A 170 -15.69 -8.83 5.41
CA VAL A 170 -16.04 -8.56 6.80
C VAL A 170 -15.03 -7.58 7.37
N THR A 171 -15.51 -6.51 8.01
CA THR A 171 -14.66 -5.51 8.66
C THR A 171 -14.58 -5.78 10.16
N GLU A 172 -13.36 -5.95 10.67
CA GLU A 172 -13.09 -6.09 12.10
C GLU A 172 -12.14 -4.98 12.57
N ARG A 173 -12.46 -4.35 13.70
CA ARG A 173 -11.56 -3.41 14.36
C ARG A 173 -10.62 -4.17 15.29
N LEU A 174 -9.32 -4.09 15.04
CA LEU A 174 -8.32 -4.69 15.91
C LEU A 174 -8.21 -3.91 17.24
N PRO A 175 -8.48 -4.54 18.40
CA PRO A 175 -8.42 -3.87 19.69
C PRO A 175 -6.96 -3.61 20.11
N GLY A 176 -6.69 -2.45 20.72
CA GLY A 176 -5.39 -2.12 21.32
C GLY A 176 -4.28 -1.75 20.33
N VAL A 177 -4.53 -1.78 19.01
CA VAL A 177 -3.57 -1.35 18.00
C VAL A 177 -3.74 0.15 17.76
N VAL A 178 -2.79 0.94 18.26
CA VAL A 178 -2.69 2.38 17.98
C VAL A 178 -1.35 2.59 17.27
N LEU A 179 -1.38 3.13 16.06
CA LEU A 179 -0.17 3.65 15.42
C LEU A 179 0.22 4.93 16.18
N ARG A 180 1.28 4.83 16.97
CA ARG A 180 1.90 5.95 17.67
C ARG A 180 3.10 6.43 16.90
#